data_AF-A0A9D2F347-F1
#
_entry.id   AF-A0A9D2F347-F1
#
_cell.length_a   1.000
_cell.length_b   1.000
_cell.length_c   1.000
_cell.angle_alpha   90.00
_cell.angle_beta   90.00
_cell.angle_gamma   90.00
#
_symmetry.space_group_name_H-M   'P 1'
#
loop_
_entity.id
_entity.type
_entity.pdbx_description
1 polymer ?
#
loop_
_entity_poly.entity_id
_entity_poly.type
_entity_poly.pdbx_seq_one_letter_code
_entity_poly.pdbx_strand_id
1 'polypeptide(L)'
;MKFLETIRLTAYEVEYIDQRQAKPRTIRRETVVLDGDRLAALERLGMRPAGYLAQQFERSGYTVATIRRGETINAHVDLAELWDKTRKEIELQQVVAAAARLGGGSDAAE
;
A
#
# COMPACT_ATOMS: atom_id res chain seq x y z
N MET A 1 25.26 13.83 -5.28
CA MET A 1 24.31 14.66 -6.07
C MET A 1 22.91 14.20 -5.66
N LYS A 2 22.01 15.11 -5.27
CA LYS A 2 20.63 14.73 -4.88
C LYS A 2 19.76 14.63 -6.13
N PHE A 3 19.01 13.55 -6.29
CA PHE A 3 18.10 13.36 -7.42
C PHE A 3 16.67 13.45 -6.89
N LEU A 4 16.14 14.67 -6.78
CA LEU A 4 14.83 14.88 -6.18
C LEU A 4 13.72 14.71 -7.21
N GLU A 5 12.78 13.82 -6.91
CA GLU A 5 11.51 13.68 -7.60
C GLU A 5 10.38 14.15 -6.68
N THR A 6 9.38 14.83 -7.25
CA THR A 6 8.20 15.28 -6.48
C THR A 6 7.02 14.41 -6.85
N ILE A 7 6.52 13.64 -5.88
CA ILE A 7 5.33 12.81 -6.05
C ILE A 7 4.14 13.47 -5.35
N ARG A 8 3.03 13.59 -6.07
CA ARG A 8 1.77 14.09 -5.51
C ARG A 8 1.00 12.93 -4.92
N LEU A 9 0.59 13.04 -3.66
CA LEU A 9 -0.14 12.01 -2.92
C LEU A 9 -1.45 12.60 -2.42
N THR A 10 -2.58 11.95 -2.71
CA THR A 10 -3.90 12.36 -2.21
C THR A 10 -4.48 11.28 -1.31
N ALA A 11 -4.81 11.63 -0.08
CA ALA A 11 -5.44 10.74 0.88
C ALA A 11 -6.95 10.62 0.64
N TYR A 12 -7.48 9.43 0.90
CA TYR A 12 -8.90 9.12 0.93
C TYR A 12 -9.20 8.32 2.19
N GLU A 13 -10.11 8.82 3.01
CA GLU A 13 -10.65 8.07 4.14
C GLU A 13 -11.79 7.17 3.65
N VAL A 14 -11.65 5.87 3.85
CA VAL A 14 -12.63 4.85 3.49
C VAL A 14 -13.22 4.29 4.77
N GLU A 15 -14.53 4.45 4.94
CA GLU A 15 -15.30 3.80 5.99
C GLU A 15 -15.92 2.52 5.42
N TYR A 16 -15.65 1.37 6.03
CA TYR A 16 -16.10 0.08 5.52
C TYR A 16 -16.50 -0.90 6.62
N ILE A 17 -17.25 -1.93 6.23
CA ILE A 17 -17.70 -3.03 7.10
C ILE A 17 -17.19 -4.34 6.50
N ASP A 18 -16.60 -5.18 7.35
CA ASP A 18 -16.14 -6.52 6.97
C ASP A 18 -17.30 -7.52 6.99
N GLN A 19 -17.82 -7.86 5.81
CA GLN A 19 -18.94 -8.80 5.65
C GLN A 19 -18.52 -10.26 5.85
N ARG A 20 -17.23 -10.55 5.94
CA ARG A 20 -16.72 -11.91 6.14
C ARG A 20 -16.86 -12.37 7.60
N GLN A 21 -17.18 -11.46 8.50
CA GLN A 21 -17.40 -11.75 9.91
C GLN A 21 -18.84 -12.21 10.16
N ALA A 22 -19.03 -13.15 11.09
CA ALA A 22 -20.35 -13.73 11.38
C ALA A 22 -21.42 -12.70 11.81
N LYS A 23 -21.02 -11.52 12.31
CA LYS A 23 -21.92 -10.40 12.66
C LYS A 23 -21.27 -9.05 12.26
N PRO A 24 -21.46 -8.60 11.02
CA PRO A 24 -20.86 -7.35 10.52
C PRO A 24 -21.57 -6.14 11.14
N ARG A 25 -20.95 -5.54 12.17
CA ARG A 25 -21.51 -4.38 12.90
C ARG A 25 -20.52 -3.23 13.09
N THR A 26 -19.24 -3.50 12.88
CA THR A 26 -18.18 -2.52 13.13
C THR A 26 -17.86 -1.79 11.85
N ILE A 27 -18.07 -0.48 11.84
CA ILE A 27 -17.52 0.40 10.82
C ILE A 27 -16.04 0.62 11.14
N ARG A 28 -15.19 0.22 10.21
CA ARG A 28 -13.75 0.49 10.24
C ARG A 28 -13.42 1.69 9.36
N ARG A 29 -12.31 2.33 9.67
CA ARG A 29 -11.78 3.47 8.92
C ARG A 29 -10.35 3.16 8.48
N GLU A 30 -10.05 3.46 7.23
CA GLU A 30 -8.72 3.31 6.66
C GLU A 30 -8.40 4.47 5.74
N THR A 31 -7.18 4.98 5.83
CA THR A 31 -6.68 6.02 4.94
C THR A 31 -5.92 5.35 3.79
N VAL A 32 -6.45 5.50 2.58
CA VAL A 32 -5.83 5.04 1.35
C VAL A 32 -5.23 6.23 0.61
N VAL A 33 -3.99 6.11 0.16
CA VAL A 33 -3.30 7.16 -0.57
C VAL A 33 -3.22 6.78 -2.04
N LEU A 34 -3.65 7.68 -2.92
CA LEU A 34 -3.48 7.55 -4.37
C LEU A 34 -2.44 8.57 -4.83
N ASP A 35 -1.46 8.11 -5.60
CA ASP A 35 -0.50 9.00 -6.26
C ASP A 35 -1.14 9.77 -7.43
N GLY A 36 -0.43 10.80 -7.88
CA GLY A 36 -0.87 11.69 -8.96
C GLY A 36 -1.08 10.97 -10.29
N ASP A 37 -0.23 9.99 -10.60
CA ASP A 37 -0.29 9.25 -11.86
C ASP A 37 -1.50 8.31 -11.89
N ARG A 38 -1.80 7.66 -10.77
CA ARG A 38 -3.00 6.86 -10.56
C ARG A 38 -4.24 7.71 -10.73
N LEU A 39 -4.29 8.89 -10.11
CA LEU A 39 -5.42 9.81 -10.26
C LEU A 39 -5.58 10.26 -11.72
N ALA A 40 -4.48 10.60 -12.39
CA ALA A 40 -4.50 11.00 -13.79
C ALA A 40 -4.90 9.85 -14.73
N ALA A 41 -4.56 8.60 -14.40
CA ALA A 41 -5.02 7.42 -15.13
C ALA A 41 -6.52 7.20 -14.94
N LEU A 42 -7.03 7.31 -13.71
CA LEU A 42 -8.46 7.18 -13.41
C LEU A 42 -9.29 8.24 -14.15
N GLU A 43 -8.81 9.49 -14.20
CA GLU A 43 -9.45 10.57 -14.94
C GLU A 43 -9.55 10.24 -16.44
N ARG A 44 -8.47 9.76 -17.06
CA ARG A 44 -8.46 9.33 -18.48
C ARG A 44 -9.41 8.17 -18.76
N LEU A 45 -9.64 7.31 -17.77
CA LEU A 45 -10.58 6.20 -17.85
C LEU A 45 -12.03 6.61 -17.51
N GLY A 46 -12.28 7.90 -17.22
CA GLY A 46 -13.61 8.39 -16.81
C GLY A 46 -14.08 7.85 -15.44
N MET A 47 -13.15 7.34 -14.63
CA MET A 47 -13.44 6.73 -13.34
C MET A 47 -13.23 7.72 -12.20
N ARG A 48 -14.21 7.79 -11.29
CA ARG A 48 -14.06 8.58 -10.06
C ARG A 48 -13.19 7.81 -9.05
N PRO A 49 -12.20 8.46 -8.40
CA PRO A 49 -11.36 7.81 -7.40
C PRO A 49 -12.13 7.09 -6.28
N ALA A 50 -13.22 7.69 -5.80
CA ALA A 50 -14.08 7.06 -4.80
C ALA A 50 -14.73 5.76 -5.33
N GLY A 51 -15.21 5.75 -6.58
CA GLY A 51 -15.79 4.53 -7.18
C GLY A 51 -14.75 3.44 -7.40
N TYR A 52 -13.54 3.83 -7.82
CA TYR A 52 -12.41 2.90 -7.94
C TYR A 52 -12.06 2.25 -6.59
N LEU A 53 -11.94 3.06 -5.53
CA LEU A 53 -11.67 2.57 -4.18
C LEU A 53 -12.80 1.68 -3.65
N ALA A 54 -14.06 2.08 -3.83
CA ALA A 54 -15.20 1.26 -3.43
C ALA A 54 -15.15 -0.14 -4.06
N GLN A 55 -14.91 -0.20 -5.37
CA GLN A 55 -14.79 -1.47 -6.07
C GLN A 55 -13.64 -2.34 -5.56
N GLN A 56 -12.49 -1.74 -5.20
CA GLN A 56 -11.36 -2.49 -4.65
C GLN A 56 -11.69 -3.15 -3.30
N PHE A 57 -12.36 -2.41 -2.41
CA PHE A 57 -12.81 -2.91 -1.12
C PHE A 57 -13.89 -3.99 -1.27
N GLU A 58 -14.86 -3.77 -2.16
CA GLU A 58 -15.94 -4.72 -2.44
C GLU A 58 -15.43 -6.04 -3.00
N ARG A 59 -14.46 -6.00 -3.91
CA ARG A 59 -13.77 -7.22 -4.41
C ARG A 59 -13.07 -8.02 -3.31
N SER A 60 -12.73 -7.37 -2.20
CA SER A 60 -12.05 -7.99 -1.06
C SER A 60 -13.02 -8.47 0.04
N GLY A 61 -14.33 -8.36 -0.19
CA GLY A 61 -15.38 -8.79 0.73
C GLY A 61 -15.80 -7.73 1.76
N TYR A 62 -15.47 -6.46 1.53
CA TYR A 62 -15.90 -5.35 2.39
C TYR A 62 -17.08 -4.61 1.77
N THR A 63 -17.97 -4.05 2.59
CA THR A 63 -18.96 -3.07 2.13
C THR A 63 -18.48 -1.69 2.48
N VAL A 64 -18.40 -0.80 1.50
CA VAL A 64 -18.03 0.60 1.74
C VAL A 64 -19.26 1.41 2.14
N ALA A 65 -19.14 2.12 3.26
CA ALA A 65 -20.17 3.04 3.75
C ALA A 65 -19.95 4.46 3.21
N THR A 66 -18.72 4.96 3.33
CA THR A 66 -18.39 6.34 2.95
C THR A 66 -16.96 6.44 2.46
N ILE A 67 -16.71 7.30 1.47
CA ILE A 67 -15.36 7.66 1.05
C ILE A 67 -15.25 9.18 1.05
N ARG A 68 -14.26 9.71 1.77
CA ARG A 68 -13.99 11.15 1.84
C ARG A 68 -12.60 11.44 1.29
N ARG A 69 -12.50 12.42 0.41
CA ARG A 69 -11.21 12.91 -0.05
C ARG A 69 -10.59 13.74 1.08
N GLY A 70 -9.37 13.39 1.46
CA GLY A 70 -8.58 14.11 2.45
C GLY A 70 -7.54 15.03 1.82
N GLU A 71 -6.45 15.22 2.55
CA GLU A 71 -5.35 16.10 2.18
C GLU A 71 -4.62 15.60 0.92
N THR A 72 -4.08 16.55 0.16
CA THR A 72 -3.12 16.28 -0.91
C THR A 72 -1.77 16.87 -0.49
N ILE A 73 -0.74 16.04 -0.44
CA ILE A 73 0.63 16.45 -0.14
C ILE A 73 1.55 16.22 -1.34
N ASN A 74 2.59 17.02 -1.43
CA ASN A 74 3.71 16.77 -2.33
C ASN A 74 4.86 16.21 -1.51
N ALA A 75 5.27 14.97 -1.79
CA ALA A 75 6.44 14.38 -1.16
C ALA A 75 7.64 14.57 -2.09
N HIS A 76 8.75 15.03 -1.52
CA HIS A 76 10.02 15.14 -2.22
C HIS A 76 10.87 13.91 -1.88
N VAL A 77 11.20 13.13 -2.89
CA VAL A 77 11.93 11.86 -2.74
C VAL A 77 13.30 12.02 -3.37
N ASP A 78 14.37 11.79 -2.61
CA ASP A 78 15.71 11.65 -3.17
C ASP A 78 15.89 10.23 -3.70
N LEU A 79 15.93 10.10 -5.02
CA LEU A 79 16.05 8.83 -5.72
C LEU A 79 17.39 8.13 -5.44
N ALA A 80 18.47 8.89 -5.19
CA ALA A 80 19.75 8.28 -4.84
C ALA A 80 19.68 7.63 -3.45
N GLU A 81 19.10 8.35 -2.49
CA GLU A 81 18.90 7.83 -1.12
C GLU A 81 17.95 6.62 -1.12
N LEU A 82 16.84 6.71 -1.86
CA LEU A 82 15.89 5.61 -2.00
C LEU A 82 16.57 4.37 -2.58
N TRP A 83 17.36 4.53 -3.65
CA TRP A 83 18.10 3.43 -4.27
C TRP A 83 19.06 2.75 -3.29
N ASP A 84 19.85 3.55 -2.56
CA ASP A 84 20.81 3.00 -1.60
C ASP A 84 20.10 2.28 -0.43
N LYS A 85 18.96 2.80 0.03
CA LYS A 85 18.12 2.14 1.04
C LYS A 85 17.59 0.80 0.52
N THR A 86 17.00 0.78 -0.67
CA THR A 86 16.44 -0.44 -1.27
C THR A 86 17.52 -1.49 -1.52
N ARG A 87 18.71 -1.10 -1.99
CA ARG A 87 19.85 -2.02 -2.17
C ARG A 87 20.19 -2.73 -0.86
N LYS A 88 20.33 -1.98 0.24
CA LYS A 88 20.65 -2.53 1.57
C LYS A 88 19.56 -3.46 2.08
N GLU A 89 18.30 -3.13 1.84
CA GLU A 89 17.16 -3.96 2.25
C GLU A 89 17.15 -5.30 1.50
N ILE A 90 17.43 -5.29 0.20
CA ILE A 90 17.57 -6.52 -0.61
C ILE A 90 18.73 -7.37 -0.11
N GLU A 91 19.90 -6.76 0.15
CA GLU A 91 21.06 -7.47 0.71
C GLU A 91 20.71 -8.13 2.05
N LEU A 92 20.04 -7.41 2.94
CA LEU A 92 19.59 -7.94 4.23
C LEU A 92 18.62 -9.12 4.05
N GLN A 93 17.63 -8.99 3.17
CA GLN A 93 16.68 -10.07 2.87
C GLN A 93 17.39 -11.32 2.34
N GLN A 94 18.41 -11.15 1.49
CA GLN A 94 19.21 -12.27 0.98
C GLN A 94 20.00 -12.96 2.09
N VAL A 95 20.61 -12.20 3.00
CA VAL A 95 21.34 -12.75 4.16
C VAL A 95 20.38 -13.50 5.09
N VAL A 96 19.22 -12.92 5.41
CA VAL A 96 18.19 -13.58 6.24
C VAL A 96 17.71 -14.87 5.57
N ALA A 97 17.44 -14.85 4.26
CA ALA A 97 17.02 -16.03 3.51
C ALA A 97 18.14 -17.09 3.41
N ALA A 98 19.41 -16.69 3.36
CA ALA A 98 20.54 -17.62 3.39
C ALA A 98 20.73 -18.25 4.78
N ALA A 99 20.63 -17.45 5.85
CA ALA A 99 20.72 -17.93 7.23
C ALA A 99 19.57 -18.89 7.57
N ALA A 100 18.34 -18.60 7.14
CA ALA A 100 17.19 -19.49 7.32
C ALA A 100 17.39 -20.85 6.62
N ARG A 101 18.05 -20.87 5.47
CA ARG A 101 18.40 -22.12 4.75
C ARG A 101 19.47 -22.93 5.48
N LEU A 102 20.42 -22.29 6.15
CA LEU A 102 21.47 -22.96 6.92
C LEU A 102 20.98 -23.44 8.30
N GLY A 103 20.03 -22.73 8.91
CA GLY A 103 19.45 -23.10 10.21
C GLY A 103 18.48 -24.29 10.19
N GLY A 104 17.95 -24.66 9.02
CA GLY A 104 17.01 -25.79 8.87
C GLY A 104 17.64 -27.19 8.81
N GLY A 105 18.97 -27.31 8.97
CA GLY A 105 19.71 -28.57 8.76
C GLY A 105 20.22 -29.27 10.02
N SER A 106 19.87 -28.82 11.23
CA SER A 106 20.50 -29.30 12.47
C SER A 106 19.69 -30.31 13.30
N ASP A 107 18.46 -30.66 12.92
CA ASP A 107 17.57 -31.56 13.70
C ASP A 107 17.34 -32.92 13.01
N ALA A 108 18.32 -33.44 12.28
CA ALA A 108 18.26 -34.78 11.70
C ALA A 108 19.61 -35.49 11.75
N ALA A 109 20.05 -35.84 12.96
CA ALA A 109 21.07 -36.86 13.19
C ALA A 109 20.78 -37.54 14.54
N GLU A 110 19.84 -38.49 14.51
CA GLU A 110 19.75 -39.60 15.46
C GLU A 110 20.34 -40.85 14.79
#